data_AF-A0A424HTP6-F1
#
_entry.id   AF-A0A424HTP6-F1
#
_cell.length_a   1.000
_cell.length_b   1.000
_cell.length_c   1.000
_cell.angle_alpha   90.00
_cell.angle_beta   90.00
_cell.angle_gamma   90.00
#
_symmetry.space_group_name_H-M   'P 1'
#
loop_
_entity.id
_entity.type
_entity.pdbx_description
1 polymer ?
#
loop_
_entity_poly.entity_id
_entity_poly.type
_entity_poly.pdbx_seq_one_letter_code
_entity_poly.pdbx_strand_id
1 'polypeptide(L)'
;MYRLVPLRTLRNTARVKFHEMVPSDIPKVHGIDRVIHEAYATSPGPVDDCPNPVQRPWYMHPAQDDNLLVLHGERFIDVYCVAQKTLASFIVTPEKIYKNNKLYHDSPAMIVWPAGIFHRIVSGSEGSISVNFSTRTKGFDLSDNFNVYDLDTTTGNYRVIREGKDDQPDLSYVQTDNTLKEILASR
;
A
#
# COMPACT_ATOMS: atom_id res chain seq x y z
N MET A 1 11.04 4.52 9.22
CA MET A 1 10.82 4.47 7.76
C MET A 1 9.92 3.30 7.36
N TYR A 2 10.22 2.06 7.74
CA TYR A 2 9.35 0.91 7.47
C TYR A 2 9.54 -0.17 8.55
N ARG A 3 8.63 -1.15 8.63
CA ARG A 3 8.77 -2.39 9.40
C ARG A 3 8.26 -3.57 8.58
N LEU A 4 8.73 -4.78 8.90
CA LEU A 4 8.14 -6.02 8.42
C LEU A 4 7.39 -6.71 9.56
N VAL A 5 6.25 -7.29 9.24
CA VAL A 5 5.46 -8.13 10.14
C VAL A 5 5.36 -9.52 9.51
N PRO A 6 6.22 -10.46 9.91
CA PRO A 6 6.12 -11.85 9.46
C PRO A 6 4.78 -12.45 9.86
N LEU A 7 4.19 -13.24 8.97
CA LEU A 7 2.99 -14.01 9.30
C LEU A 7 3.39 -15.26 10.10
N ARG A 8 2.59 -15.60 11.11
CA ARG A 8 2.80 -16.82 11.90
C ARG A 8 2.27 -18.02 11.14
N THR A 9 3.12 -19.03 10.93
CA THR A 9 2.69 -20.31 10.35
C THR A 9 1.80 -21.06 11.32
N LEU A 10 0.55 -21.30 10.91
CA LEU A 10 -0.37 -22.17 11.62
C LEU A 10 -0.26 -23.62 11.11
N ARG A 11 -0.21 -23.80 9.79
CA ARG A 11 -0.08 -25.12 9.18
C ARG A 11 0.44 -25.02 7.74
N ASN A 12 1.47 -25.79 7.43
CA ASN A 12 1.93 -25.97 6.04
C ASN A 12 1.85 -27.46 5.65
N THR A 13 1.18 -27.73 4.55
CA THR A 13 1.12 -29.04 3.88
C THR A 13 1.57 -28.87 2.43
N ALA A 14 1.70 -29.99 1.70
CA ALA A 14 2.06 -29.95 0.28
C ALA A 14 1.11 -29.13 -0.61
N ARG A 15 -0.16 -28.92 -0.18
CA ARG A 15 -1.18 -28.24 -0.99
C ARG A 15 -1.84 -27.05 -0.28
N VAL A 16 -1.52 -26.80 0.98
CA VAL A 16 -2.13 -25.74 1.77
C VAL A 16 -1.06 -25.05 2.58
N LYS A 17 -0.94 -23.74 2.39
CA LYS A 17 -0.20 -22.86 3.29
C LYS A 17 -1.20 -22.06 4.12
N PHE A 18 -1.10 -22.16 5.43
CA PHE A 18 -1.97 -21.48 6.36
C PHE A 18 -1.12 -20.66 7.32
N HIS A 19 -1.17 -19.36 7.12
CA HIS A 19 -0.50 -18.37 7.94
C HIS A 19 -1.53 -17.38 8.49
N GLU A 20 -1.21 -16.77 9.61
CA GLU A 20 -2.03 -15.72 10.20
C GLU A 20 -1.19 -14.48 10.49
N MET A 21 -1.86 -13.32 10.50
CA MET A 21 -1.33 -12.12 11.12
C MET A 21 -1.79 -12.11 12.58
N VAL A 22 -0.87 -11.96 13.53
CA VAL A 22 -1.27 -11.91 14.94
C VAL A 22 -1.97 -10.58 15.18
N PRO A 23 -3.17 -10.56 15.82
CA PRO A 23 -3.91 -9.31 16.03
C PRO A 23 -3.12 -8.22 16.77
N SER A 24 -2.17 -8.60 17.63
CA SER A 24 -1.29 -7.65 18.33
C SER A 24 -0.30 -6.91 17.42
N ASP A 25 -0.02 -7.44 16.23
CA ASP A 25 0.96 -6.88 15.30
C ASP A 25 0.36 -5.83 14.37
N ILE A 26 -0.97 -5.77 14.31
CA ILE A 26 -1.74 -4.83 13.50
C ILE A 26 -2.36 -3.79 14.44
N PRO A 27 -2.03 -2.50 14.29
CA PRO A 27 -2.71 -1.45 15.04
C PRO A 27 -4.19 -1.35 14.66
N LYS A 28 -4.93 -0.42 15.28
CA LYS A 28 -6.36 -0.25 15.00
C LYS A 28 -6.61 0.00 13.51
N VAL A 29 -7.28 -0.94 12.86
CA VAL A 29 -7.65 -0.84 11.45
C VAL A 29 -8.84 0.11 11.29
N HIS A 30 -8.67 1.10 10.42
CA HIS A 30 -9.69 2.09 10.08
C HIS A 30 -10.21 1.91 8.65
N GLY A 31 -9.45 1.27 7.78
CA GLY A 31 -9.86 0.90 6.43
C GLY A 31 -9.19 -0.40 5.97
N ILE A 32 -9.85 -1.10 5.05
CA ILE A 32 -9.36 -2.33 4.43
C ILE A 32 -9.52 -2.17 2.93
N ASP A 33 -8.40 -2.01 2.24
CA ASP A 33 -8.39 -1.69 0.82
C ASP A 33 -7.93 -2.92 0.03
N ARG A 34 -8.74 -3.38 -0.91
CA ARG A 34 -8.31 -4.36 -1.91
C ARG A 34 -7.78 -3.59 -3.11
N VAL A 35 -6.54 -3.87 -3.49
CA VAL A 35 -5.89 -3.19 -4.61
C VAL A 35 -5.43 -4.20 -5.64
N ILE A 36 -5.82 -3.98 -6.90
CA ILE A 36 -5.45 -4.82 -8.04
C ILE A 36 -4.69 -3.93 -9.01
N HIS A 37 -3.50 -4.38 -9.39
CA HIS A 37 -2.71 -3.76 -10.44
C HIS A 37 -2.60 -4.76 -11.59
N GLU A 38 -2.89 -4.28 -12.81
CA GLU A 38 -2.54 -5.00 -14.03
C GLU A 38 -1.02 -5.10 -14.21
N ALA A 39 -0.58 -5.83 -15.23
CA ALA A 39 0.83 -5.97 -15.55
C ALA A 39 1.52 -4.60 -15.73
N TYR A 40 2.67 -4.42 -15.08
CA TYR A 40 3.51 -3.20 -15.17
C TYR A 40 2.81 -1.88 -14.80
N ALA A 41 1.68 -1.94 -14.09
CA ALA A 41 0.98 -0.75 -13.63
C ALA A 41 1.83 0.02 -12.60
N THR A 42 1.82 1.35 -12.74
CA THR A 42 2.52 2.29 -11.85
C THR A 42 1.51 3.00 -10.95
N SER A 43 1.84 3.14 -9.68
CA SER A 43 1.00 3.82 -8.69
C SER A 43 1.87 4.68 -7.76
N PRO A 44 1.73 6.02 -7.78
CA PRO A 44 0.87 6.77 -8.69
C PRO A 44 1.28 6.61 -10.16
N GLY A 45 0.31 6.79 -11.06
CA GLY A 45 0.57 6.88 -12.49
C GLY A 45 1.25 8.21 -12.87
N PRO A 46 1.76 8.33 -14.11
CA PRO A 46 2.37 9.57 -14.60
C PRO A 46 1.43 10.79 -14.49
N VAL A 47 2.03 11.96 -14.25
CA VAL A 47 1.34 13.26 -14.24
C VAL A 47 1.97 14.12 -15.33
N ASP A 48 1.32 14.18 -16.49
CA ASP A 48 1.79 14.94 -17.65
C ASP A 48 1.22 16.36 -17.70
N ASP A 49 0.14 16.61 -16.97
CA ASP A 49 -0.64 17.85 -16.94
C ASP A 49 -0.16 18.85 -15.89
N CYS A 50 1.15 18.94 -15.67
CA CYS A 50 1.76 19.93 -14.78
C CYS A 50 2.98 20.60 -15.44
N PRO A 51 3.46 21.76 -14.95
CA PRO A 51 4.54 22.52 -15.60
C PRO A 51 5.84 21.73 -15.81
N ASN A 52 6.07 20.69 -15.01
CA ASN A 52 7.18 19.75 -15.17
C ASN A 52 6.64 18.32 -15.07
N PRO A 53 6.35 17.67 -16.21
CA PRO A 53 5.80 16.31 -16.24
C PRO A 53 6.61 15.31 -15.40
N VAL A 54 5.92 14.47 -14.62
CA VAL A 54 6.55 13.49 -13.72
C VAL A 54 6.09 12.09 -14.08
N GLN A 55 7.02 11.28 -14.60
CA GLN A 55 6.74 9.92 -15.08
C GLN A 55 6.64 8.87 -13.95
N ARG A 56 7.33 9.08 -12.84
CA ARG A 56 7.29 8.20 -11.65
C ARG A 56 7.11 9.01 -10.37
N PRO A 57 5.91 9.60 -10.17
CA PRO A 57 5.64 10.43 -9.00
C PRO A 57 5.53 9.58 -7.73
N TRP A 58 5.27 10.26 -6.62
CA TRP A 58 5.16 9.65 -5.29
C TRP A 58 3.81 9.92 -4.64
N TYR A 59 3.32 8.97 -3.83
CA TYR A 59 2.26 9.19 -2.85
C TYR A 59 2.84 9.31 -1.46
N MET A 60 2.13 10.01 -0.57
CA MET A 60 2.39 10.01 0.87
C MET A 60 1.08 10.29 1.60
N HIS A 61 0.84 9.55 2.67
CA HIS A 61 -0.31 9.73 3.54
C HIS A 61 0.10 10.57 4.77
N PRO A 62 -0.43 11.80 4.96
CA PRO A 62 -0.03 12.66 6.08
C PRO A 62 -0.43 12.09 7.45
N ALA A 63 -1.50 11.30 7.49
CA ALA A 63 -2.13 10.86 8.74
C ALA A 63 -2.65 9.41 8.68
N GLN A 64 -2.11 8.60 7.78
CA GLN A 64 -2.42 7.17 7.67
C GLN A 64 -1.14 6.33 7.55
N ASP A 65 -1.07 5.27 8.34
CA ASP A 65 -0.09 4.18 8.16
C ASP A 65 -0.68 3.13 7.22
N ASP A 66 0.16 2.56 6.35
CA ASP A 66 -0.21 1.45 5.49
C ASP A 66 0.43 0.15 5.96
N ASN A 67 -0.37 -0.90 5.98
CA ASN A 67 0.04 -2.24 6.36
C ASN A 67 -0.33 -3.17 5.21
N LEU A 68 0.60 -3.33 4.25
CA LEU A 68 0.37 -3.94 2.95
C LEU A 68 0.77 -5.41 2.94
N LEU A 69 -0.17 -6.28 2.54
CA LEU A 69 0.06 -7.70 2.29
C LEU A 69 -0.18 -8.01 0.81
N VAL A 70 0.83 -8.58 0.15
CA VAL A 70 0.71 -9.05 -1.25
C VAL A 70 0.16 -10.47 -1.27
N LEU A 71 -0.89 -10.69 -2.06
CA LEU A 71 -1.60 -11.97 -2.18
C LEU A 71 -1.36 -12.65 -3.54
N HIS A 72 -1.02 -11.90 -4.58
CA HIS A 72 -0.71 -12.41 -5.91
C HIS A 72 0.33 -11.53 -6.61
N GLY A 73 1.16 -12.16 -7.44
CA GLY A 73 2.17 -11.49 -8.27
C GLY A 73 3.30 -10.89 -7.43
N GLU A 74 3.85 -9.77 -7.89
CA GLU A 74 4.93 -9.07 -7.21
C GLU A 74 4.75 -7.56 -7.28
N ARG A 75 5.28 -6.87 -6.26
CA ARG A 75 5.29 -5.41 -6.19
C ARG A 75 6.70 -4.91 -5.94
N PHE A 76 7.14 -4.02 -6.82
CA PHE A 76 8.36 -3.24 -6.67
C PHE A 76 7.99 -1.96 -5.93
N ILE A 77 8.44 -1.83 -4.69
CA ILE A 77 8.04 -0.75 -3.78
C ILE A 77 9.26 0.07 -3.43
N ASP A 78 9.22 1.36 -3.75
CA ASP A 78 10.17 2.33 -3.22
C ASP A 78 9.52 3.04 -2.03
N VAL A 79 10.27 3.19 -0.93
CA VAL A 79 9.87 4.04 0.21
C VAL A 79 10.99 5.03 0.53
N TYR A 80 10.60 6.28 0.77
CA TYR A 80 11.52 7.37 1.05
C TYR A 80 11.10 8.16 2.30
N CYS A 81 12.05 8.37 3.20
CA CYS A 81 11.87 9.21 4.38
C CYS A 81 12.61 10.53 4.20
N VAL A 82 11.87 11.63 4.08
CA VAL A 82 12.43 12.99 3.94
C VAL A 82 13.30 13.36 5.14
N ALA A 83 12.81 13.10 6.37
CA ALA A 83 13.53 13.45 7.60
C ALA A 83 14.89 12.75 7.71
N GLN A 84 15.02 11.54 7.16
CA GLN A 84 16.26 10.75 7.18
C GLN A 84 17.01 10.78 5.86
N LYS A 85 16.47 11.42 4.82
CA LYS A 85 16.96 11.39 3.42
C LYS A 85 17.38 9.99 2.96
N THR A 86 16.56 9.00 3.30
CA THR A 86 16.89 7.59 3.06
C THR A 86 15.84 6.96 2.16
N LEU A 87 16.31 6.22 1.15
CA LEU A 87 15.51 5.41 0.24
C LEU A 87 15.68 3.91 0.57
N ALA A 88 14.61 3.14 0.49
CA ALA A 88 14.68 1.68 0.42
C ALA A 88 13.79 1.17 -0.70
N SER A 89 14.28 0.17 -1.44
CA SER A 89 13.55 -0.49 -2.51
C SER A 89 13.35 -1.96 -2.18
N PHE A 90 12.12 -2.43 -2.40
CA PHE A 90 11.69 -3.79 -2.10
C PHE A 90 11.10 -4.48 -3.32
N ILE A 91 11.27 -5.79 -3.38
CA ILE A 91 10.43 -6.68 -4.19
C ILE A 91 9.63 -7.51 -3.20
N VAL A 92 8.31 -7.36 -3.22
CA VAL A 92 7.40 -8.02 -2.28
C VAL A 92 6.53 -9.00 -3.07
N THR A 93 6.60 -10.27 -2.70
CA THR A 93 5.74 -11.34 -3.22
C THR A 93 4.91 -11.92 -2.08
N PRO A 94 3.94 -12.82 -2.35
CA PRO A 94 3.20 -13.49 -1.29
C PRO A 94 4.07 -14.34 -0.35
N GLU A 95 5.26 -14.72 -0.79
CA GLU A 95 6.10 -15.72 -0.11
C GLU A 95 7.42 -15.15 0.41
N LYS A 96 7.94 -14.08 -0.19
CA LYS A 96 9.29 -13.57 0.08
C LYS A 96 9.35 -12.06 -0.08
N ILE A 97 10.32 -11.47 0.63
CA ILE A 97 10.67 -10.06 0.48
C ILE A 97 12.15 -9.94 0.16
N TYR A 98 12.46 -9.16 -0.87
CA TYR A 98 13.81 -8.76 -1.22
C TYR A 98 13.97 -7.28 -0.93
N LYS A 99 15.15 -6.87 -0.47
CA LYS A 99 15.53 -5.47 -0.29
C LYS A 99 16.83 -5.24 -1.05
N ASN A 100 16.86 -4.24 -1.93
CA ASN A 100 18.01 -3.93 -2.77
C ASN A 100 18.55 -5.17 -3.50
N ASN A 101 17.65 -5.94 -4.12
CA ASN A 101 17.92 -7.18 -4.87
C ASN A 101 18.55 -8.33 -4.07
N LYS A 102 18.52 -8.27 -2.73
CA LYS A 102 18.95 -9.35 -1.85
C LYS A 102 17.76 -9.89 -1.06
N LEU A 103 17.72 -11.22 -0.88
CA LEU A 103 16.71 -11.85 -0.03
C LEU A 103 16.79 -11.23 1.36
N TYR A 104 15.70 -10.61 1.78
CA TYR A 104 15.61 -9.88 3.05
C TYR A 104 14.75 -10.65 4.05
N HIS A 105 13.72 -11.34 3.58
CA HIS A 105 12.89 -12.21 4.39
C HIS A 105 12.34 -13.37 3.54
N ASP A 106 12.50 -14.59 4.04
CA ASP A 106 12.13 -15.84 3.34
C ASP A 106 10.85 -16.46 3.94
N SER A 107 9.84 -15.64 4.18
CA SER A 107 8.49 -16.09 4.55
C SER A 107 7.46 -15.00 4.22
N PRO A 108 6.15 -15.34 4.17
CA PRO A 108 5.10 -14.36 3.98
C PRO A 108 5.15 -13.29 5.07
N ALA A 109 5.18 -12.03 4.67
CA ALA A 109 5.21 -10.90 5.58
C ALA A 109 4.44 -9.72 5.02
N MET A 110 3.84 -8.96 5.92
CA MET A 110 3.27 -7.66 5.64
C MET A 110 4.38 -6.61 5.70
N ILE A 111 4.44 -5.74 4.70
CA ILE A 111 5.33 -4.57 4.70
C ILE A 111 4.53 -3.35 5.17
N VAL A 112 5.14 -2.57 6.06
CA VAL A 112 4.44 -1.46 6.73
C VAL A 112 5.30 -0.22 6.66
N TRP A 113 4.69 0.92 6.35
CA TRP A 113 5.29 2.24 6.51
C TRP A 113 4.32 3.18 7.24
N PRO A 114 4.83 4.00 8.17
CA PRO A 114 4.01 4.98 8.86
C PRO A 114 3.63 6.15 7.94
N ALA A 115 2.68 6.95 8.42
CA ALA A 115 2.33 8.25 7.86
C ALA A 115 3.57 9.13 7.63
N GLY A 116 3.54 9.95 6.58
CA GLY A 116 4.64 10.83 6.19
C GLY A 116 5.75 10.16 5.37
N ILE A 117 5.65 8.85 5.10
CA ILE A 117 6.61 8.14 4.25
C ILE A 117 6.13 8.17 2.80
N PHE A 118 6.97 8.73 1.94
CA PHE A 118 6.74 8.71 0.50
C PHE A 118 6.91 7.30 -0.02
N HIS A 119 6.01 6.86 -0.87
CA HIS A 119 6.06 5.56 -1.49
C HIS A 119 5.52 5.59 -2.91
N ARG A 120 5.99 4.66 -3.72
CA ARG A 120 5.49 4.43 -5.08
C ARG A 120 5.71 2.97 -5.44
N ILE A 121 4.85 2.47 -6.31
CA ILE A 121 4.75 1.04 -6.57
C ILE A 121 4.69 0.79 -8.07
N VAL A 122 5.34 -0.29 -8.50
CA VAL A 122 5.17 -0.89 -9.83
C VAL A 122 4.80 -2.36 -9.64
N SER A 123 3.82 -2.88 -10.36
CA SER A 123 3.52 -4.31 -10.38
C SER A 123 4.42 -5.06 -11.35
N GLY A 124 4.62 -6.36 -11.09
CA GLY A 124 5.33 -7.25 -12.02
C GLY A 124 4.55 -7.57 -13.29
N SER A 125 5.11 -8.47 -14.09
CA SER A 125 4.55 -8.89 -15.38
C SER A 125 3.20 -9.60 -15.28
N GLU A 126 2.91 -10.22 -14.13
CA GLU A 126 1.63 -10.88 -13.85
C GLU A 126 0.65 -9.96 -13.08
N GLY A 127 0.97 -8.68 -12.98
CA GLY A 127 0.26 -7.73 -12.14
C GLY A 127 0.49 -8.02 -10.65
N SER A 128 -0.42 -7.52 -9.82
CA SER A 128 -0.42 -7.84 -8.39
C SER A 128 -1.80 -7.66 -7.75
N ILE A 129 -2.08 -8.45 -6.71
CA ILE A 129 -3.23 -8.27 -5.83
C ILE A 129 -2.71 -8.11 -4.41
N SER A 130 -3.21 -7.11 -3.70
CA SER A 130 -2.87 -6.88 -2.30
C SER A 130 -4.07 -6.46 -1.46
N VAL A 131 -3.90 -6.59 -0.16
CA VAL A 131 -4.76 -5.95 0.84
C VAL A 131 -3.91 -4.97 1.63
N ASN A 132 -4.42 -3.75 1.82
CA ASN A 132 -3.86 -2.77 2.74
C ASN A 132 -4.78 -2.62 3.96
N PHE A 133 -4.22 -2.69 5.16
CA PHE A 133 -4.92 -2.35 6.38
C PHE A 133 -4.49 -0.96 6.83
N SER A 134 -5.32 0.06 6.60
CA SER A 134 -4.98 1.43 6.93
C SER A 134 -5.24 1.76 8.40
N THR A 135 -4.29 2.44 9.04
CA THR A 135 -4.43 2.97 10.40
C THR A 135 -4.38 4.47 10.37
N ARG A 136 -5.50 5.13 10.67
CA ARG A 136 -5.67 6.58 10.55
C ARG A 136 -5.51 7.25 11.90
N THR A 137 -4.87 8.41 11.91
CA THR A 137 -4.76 9.28 13.08
C THR A 137 -5.80 10.40 13.03
N LYS A 138 -5.85 11.24 14.06
CA LYS A 138 -6.82 12.35 14.14
C LYS A 138 -6.69 13.37 13.01
N GLY A 139 -5.53 13.45 12.36
CA GLY A 139 -5.28 14.38 11.24
C GLY A 139 -5.70 13.85 9.87
N PHE A 140 -6.38 12.70 9.81
CA PHE A 140 -6.76 12.11 8.53
C PHE A 140 -7.82 12.96 7.82
N ASP A 141 -7.50 13.38 6.59
CA ASP A 141 -8.39 14.08 5.69
C ASP A 141 -8.28 13.47 4.29
N LEU A 142 -9.42 13.11 3.70
CA LEU A 142 -9.44 12.53 2.35
C LEU A 142 -8.99 13.51 1.29
N SER A 143 -9.10 14.81 1.56
CA SER A 143 -8.78 15.86 0.61
C SER A 143 -7.28 15.94 0.29
N ASP A 144 -6.42 15.53 1.23
CA ASP A 144 -4.96 15.59 1.09
C ASP A 144 -4.25 14.24 1.19
N ASN A 145 -4.91 13.21 1.75
CA ASN A 145 -4.26 11.95 2.05
C ASN A 145 -3.80 11.18 0.80
N PHE A 146 -4.36 11.49 -0.37
CA PHE A 146 -4.01 10.86 -1.64
C PHE A 146 -3.35 11.82 -2.62
N ASN A 147 -2.78 12.95 -2.17
CA ASN A 147 -2.06 13.87 -3.04
C ASN A 147 -0.88 13.19 -3.74
N VAL A 148 -0.67 13.52 -5.01
CA VAL A 148 0.50 13.08 -5.79
C VAL A 148 1.58 14.15 -5.70
N TYR A 149 2.82 13.71 -5.54
CA TYR A 149 3.97 14.60 -5.31
C TYR A 149 5.08 14.39 -6.34
N ASP A 150 5.71 15.50 -6.71
CA ASP A 150 7.07 15.55 -7.26
C ASP A 150 8.04 15.68 -6.08
N LEU A 151 8.97 14.73 -5.95
CA LEU A 151 9.91 14.63 -4.83
C LEU A 151 11.33 14.43 -5.38
N ASP A 152 12.23 15.33 -5.00
CA ASP A 152 13.67 15.16 -5.19
C ASP A 152 14.25 14.39 -4.01
N THR A 153 14.61 13.12 -4.25
CA THR A 153 15.19 12.24 -3.22
C THR A 153 16.59 12.64 -2.75
N THR A 154 17.28 13.56 -3.44
CA THR A 154 18.58 14.09 -3.02
C THR A 154 18.43 15.19 -1.99
N THR A 155 17.56 16.17 -2.25
CA THR A 155 17.35 17.31 -1.37
C THR A 155 16.31 17.03 -0.28
N GLY A 156 15.32 16.17 -0.58
CA GLY A 156 14.13 15.94 0.23
C GLY A 156 13.02 16.95 -0.04
N ASN A 157 13.20 17.87 -1.00
CA ASN A 157 12.19 18.85 -1.38
C ASN A 157 11.09 18.18 -2.20
N TYR A 158 9.84 18.56 -1.94
CA TYR A 158 8.70 18.07 -2.69
C TYR A 158 7.62 19.13 -2.86
N ARG A 159 6.75 18.92 -3.84
CA ARG A 159 5.55 19.72 -4.09
C ARG A 159 4.39 18.83 -4.52
N VAL A 160 3.17 19.24 -4.21
CA VAL A 160 1.96 18.61 -4.77
C VAL A 160 1.90 18.93 -6.25
N ILE A 161 1.66 17.91 -7.08
CA ILE A 161 1.47 18.04 -8.53
C ILE A 161 0.08 17.59 -9.00
N ARG A 162 -0.66 16.87 -8.14
CA ARG A 162 -2.08 16.57 -8.32
C ARG A 162 -2.75 16.40 -6.96
N GLU A 163 -3.93 16.98 -6.79
CA GLU A 163 -4.70 16.87 -5.56
C GLU A 163 -5.42 15.51 -5.50
N GLY A 164 -5.32 14.83 -4.37
CA GLY A 164 -5.83 13.46 -4.21
C GLY A 164 -7.35 13.38 -4.26
N LYS A 165 -8.03 14.44 -3.81
CA LYS A 165 -9.50 14.52 -3.80
C LYS A 165 -10.12 14.36 -5.19
N ASP A 166 -9.40 14.72 -6.25
CA ASP A 166 -9.90 14.67 -7.62
C ASP A 166 -9.99 13.21 -8.13
N ASP A 167 -9.24 12.30 -7.50
CA ASP A 167 -9.21 10.86 -7.81
C ASP A 167 -10.14 10.03 -6.89
N GLN A 168 -10.76 10.64 -5.87
CA GLN A 168 -11.60 9.90 -4.90
C GLN A 168 -13.09 9.98 -5.28
N PRO A 169 -13.81 8.84 -5.34
CA PRO A 169 -15.26 8.85 -5.49
C PRO A 169 -15.95 9.34 -4.20
N ASP A 170 -17.26 9.60 -4.25
CA ASP A 170 -18.06 9.92 -3.07
C ASP A 170 -18.02 8.78 -2.03
N LEU A 171 -17.47 9.09 -0.86
CA LEU A 171 -17.28 8.15 0.25
C LEU A 171 -18.45 8.13 1.25
N SER A 172 -19.56 8.80 0.94
CA SER A 172 -20.82 8.70 1.70
C SER A 172 -21.53 7.35 1.51
N TYR A 173 -20.98 6.45 0.69
CA TYR A 173 -21.55 5.13 0.41
C TYR A 173 -21.81 4.33 1.70
N VAL A 174 -23.09 4.07 1.97
CA VAL A 174 -23.55 3.10 2.96
C VAL A 174 -23.97 1.85 2.20
N GLN A 175 -23.42 0.69 2.57
CA GLN A 175 -23.84 -0.61 2.05
C GLN A 175 -25.34 -0.82 2.32
N THR A 176 -26.17 -0.66 1.28
CA THR A 176 -27.63 -0.72 1.37
C THR A 176 -28.23 -2.01 0.81
N ASP A 177 -27.41 -2.98 0.40
CA ASP A 177 -27.89 -4.25 -0.15
C ASP A 177 -28.55 -5.12 0.92
N ASN A 178 -29.84 -4.86 1.16
CA ASN A 178 -30.70 -5.63 2.04
C ASN A 178 -31.07 -6.98 1.42
N THR A 179 -30.95 -7.14 0.10
CA THR A 179 -31.20 -8.40 -0.61
C THR A 179 -30.25 -9.50 -0.12
N LEU A 180 -28.95 -9.17 0.03
CA LEU A 180 -27.98 -10.11 0.60
C LEU A 180 -28.30 -10.46 2.06
N LYS A 181 -28.76 -9.48 2.85
CA LYS A 181 -29.17 -9.72 4.24
C LYS A 181 -30.38 -10.66 4.32
N GLU A 182 -31.37 -10.47 3.46
CA GLU A 182 -32.57 -11.30 3.37
C GLU A 182 -32.22 -12.74 2.95
N ILE A 183 -31.36 -12.92 1.95
CA ILE A 183 -30.89 -14.24 1.50
C ILE A 183 -30.13 -14.99 2.62
N LEU A 184 -29.33 -14.27 3.42
CA LEU A 184 -28.60 -14.85 4.55
C LEU A 184 -29.51 -15.15 5.74
N ALA A 185 -30.60 -14.39 5.93
CA ALA A 185 -31.57 -14.60 7.00
C ALA A 185 -32.61 -15.70 6.68
N SER A 186 -32.78 -16.06 5.41
CA SER A 186 -33.70 -17.11 4.97
C SER A 186 -33.09 -18.53 4.98
N ARG A 187 -31.93 -18.73 5.61
CA ARG A 187 -31.24 -20.02 5.78
C ARG A 187 -31.09 -20.34 7.26
#